data_AF-A0A7Y0SG69-F1
#
_entry.id   AF-A0A7Y0SG69-F1
#
_cell.length_a   1.000
_cell.length_b   1.000
_cell.length_c   1.000
_cell.angle_alpha   90.00
_cell.angle_beta   90.00
_cell.angle_gamma   90.00
#
_symmetry.space_group_name_H-M   'P 1'
#
loop_
_entity.id
_entity.type
_entity.pdbx_description
1 polymer ?
#
loop_
_entity_poly.entity_id
_entity_poly.type
_entity_poly.pdbx_seq_one_letter_code
_entity_poly.pdbx_strand_id
1 'polypeptide(L)'
;SLIVAMDKNFGIGKDNDLLWKLPADMKFFKETSTGHVVITGRKNYESIPEKFRPLPNRENAVLTHQIGYQAPGAHVFFSLTECL
;
A
#
# COMPACT_ATOMS: atom_id res chain seq x y z
N SER A 1 5.15 -10.19 6.30
CA SER A 1 5.33 -10.72 4.93
C SER A 1 5.45 -9.57 3.93
N LEU A 2 6.15 -9.77 2.82
CA LEU A 2 6.15 -8.82 1.69
C LEU A 2 5.28 -9.36 0.57
N ILE A 3 4.46 -8.50 -0.03
CA ILE A 3 3.61 -8.83 -1.19
C ILE A 3 3.92 -7.80 -2.29
N VAL A 4 4.36 -8.26 -3.45
CA VAL A 4 4.79 -7.40 -4.56
C VAL A 4 4.52 -8.07 -5.90
N ALA A 5 4.01 -7.31 -6.87
CA ALA A 5 4.00 -7.69 -8.27
C ALA A 5 5.23 -7.05 -8.94
N MET A 6 6.03 -7.84 -9.64
CA MET A 6 7.37 -7.44 -10.09
C MET A 6 7.71 -8.03 -11.46
N ASP A 7 8.38 -7.27 -12.31
CA ASP A 7 8.89 -7.76 -13.59
C ASP A 7 10.27 -8.46 -13.45
N LYS A 8 10.82 -8.94 -14.57
CA LYS A 8 12.13 -9.63 -14.59
C LYS A 8 13.31 -8.73 -14.22
N ASN A 9 13.13 -7.41 -14.23
CA ASN A 9 14.12 -6.40 -13.93
C ASN A 9 13.85 -5.69 -12.59
N PHE A 10 13.05 -6.30 -11.71
CA PHE A 10 12.67 -5.76 -10.40
C PHE A 10 11.80 -4.48 -10.43
N GLY A 11 11.19 -4.17 -11.58
CA GLY A 11 10.25 -3.08 -11.74
C GLY A 11 8.91 -3.37 -11.06
N ILE A 12 8.39 -2.41 -10.29
CA ILE A 12 7.14 -2.54 -9.52
C ILE A 12 6.10 -1.45 -9.81
N GLY A 13 6.51 -0.34 -10.43
CA GLY A 13 5.66 0.82 -10.69
C GLY A 13 6.38 1.90 -11.49
N LYS A 14 5.61 2.78 -12.13
CA LYS A 14 6.10 3.96 -12.86
C LYS A 14 5.12 5.11 -12.68
N ASP A 15 5.62 6.33 -12.48
CA ASP A 15 4.81 7.55 -12.36
C ASP A 15 3.73 7.48 -11.25
N ASN A 16 4.05 6.83 -10.11
CA ASN A 16 3.11 6.52 -9.02
C ASN A 16 1.92 5.65 -9.44
N ASP A 17 2.05 4.83 -10.48
CA ASP A 17 1.04 3.83 -10.87
C ASP A 17 1.70 2.46 -11.09
N LEU A 18 0.87 1.43 -11.17
CA LEU A 18 1.30 0.08 -11.53
C LEU A 18 1.74 0.05 -13.00
N LEU A 19 2.80 -0.70 -13.28
CA LEU A 19 3.29 -0.93 -14.65
C LEU A 19 2.26 -1.67 -15.52
N TRP A 20 1.36 -2.42 -14.90
CA TRP A 20 0.33 -3.22 -15.56
C TRP A 20 -0.94 -3.31 -14.73
N LYS A 21 -2.06 -3.55 -15.40
CA LYS A 21 -3.33 -3.89 -14.76
C LYS A 21 -3.53 -5.40 -14.85
N LEU A 22 -3.22 -6.11 -13.76
CA LEU A 22 -3.41 -7.56 -13.65
C LEU A 22 -4.53 -7.85 -12.63
N PRO A 23 -5.76 -8.16 -13.09
CA PRO A 23 -6.86 -8.45 -12.18
C PRO A 23 -6.62 -9.64 -11.26
N ALA A 24 -5.86 -10.65 -11.73
CA ALA A 24 -5.48 -11.82 -10.95
C ALA A 24 -4.58 -11.43 -9.75
N ASP A 25 -3.55 -10.62 -9.99
CA ASP A 25 -2.68 -10.09 -8.93
C ASP A 25 -3.46 -9.26 -7.91
N MET A 26 -4.40 -8.42 -8.37
CA MET A 26 -5.25 -7.63 -7.46
C MET A 26 -6.16 -8.51 -6.61
N LYS A 27 -6.70 -9.58 -7.19
CA LYS A 27 -7.50 -10.58 -6.46
C LYS A 27 -6.64 -11.28 -5.40
N PHE A 28 -5.45 -11.76 -5.78
CA PHE A 28 -4.50 -12.37 -4.87
C PHE A 28 -4.15 -11.42 -3.72
N PHE A 29 -3.76 -10.17 -4.03
CA PHE A 29 -3.46 -9.16 -3.02
C PHE A 29 -4.62 -8.94 -2.06
N LYS A 30 -5.85 -8.82 -2.57
CA LYS A 30 -7.05 -8.67 -1.73
C LYS A 30 -7.26 -9.86 -0.81
N GLU A 31 -7.22 -11.08 -1.34
CA GLU A 31 -7.45 -12.30 -0.56
C GLU A 31 -6.37 -12.51 0.50
N THR A 32 -5.10 -12.29 0.16
CA THR A 32 -3.98 -12.46 1.08
C THR A 32 -3.94 -11.38 2.16
N SER A 33 -4.31 -10.13 1.84
CA SER A 33 -4.22 -9.01 2.79
C SER A 33 -5.46 -8.81 3.65
N THR A 34 -6.61 -9.37 3.29
CA THR A 34 -7.86 -9.17 4.05
C THR A 34 -7.70 -9.62 5.50
N GLY A 35 -8.18 -8.82 6.46
CA GLY A 35 -8.08 -9.10 7.90
C GLY A 35 -6.69 -8.86 8.51
N HIS A 36 -5.73 -8.34 7.74
CA HIS A 36 -4.38 -8.04 8.21
C HIS A 36 -4.10 -6.53 8.22
N VAL A 37 -3.00 -6.17 8.88
CA VAL A 37 -2.39 -4.84 8.77
C VAL A 37 -1.63 -4.74 7.45
N VAL A 38 -1.93 -3.71 6.66
CA VAL A 38 -1.25 -3.41 5.41
C VAL A 38 -0.44 -2.13 5.57
N ILE A 39 0.88 -2.30 5.58
CA ILE A 39 1.83 -1.20 5.65
C ILE A 39 2.24 -0.79 4.23
N THR A 40 2.06 0.48 3.90
CA THR A 40 2.45 1.07 2.61
C THR A 40 3.24 2.36 2.83
N GLY A 41 4.10 2.72 1.89
CA GLY A 41 4.70 4.07 1.89
C GLY A 41 3.70 5.12 1.41
N ARG A 42 3.90 6.39 1.79
CA ARG A 42 3.03 7.53 1.40
C ARG A 42 2.61 7.53 -0.08
N LYS A 43 3.58 7.45 -0.99
CA LYS A 43 3.30 7.50 -2.45
C LYS A 43 2.48 6.30 -2.94
N ASN A 44 2.69 5.12 -2.35
CA ASN A 44 1.90 3.93 -2.65
C ASN A 44 0.47 4.08 -2.09
N TYR A 45 0.33 4.59 -0.87
CA TYR A 45 -1.00 4.90 -0.34
C TYR A 45 -1.73 5.93 -1.19
N GLU A 46 -1.03 6.92 -1.73
CA GLU A 46 -1.57 7.95 -2.63
C GLU A 46 -1.93 7.46 -4.03
N SER A 47 -1.29 6.40 -4.53
CA SER A 47 -1.64 5.81 -5.82
C SER A 47 -2.92 4.97 -5.79
N ILE A 48 -3.36 4.53 -4.60
CA ILE A 48 -4.62 3.80 -4.45
C ILE A 48 -5.78 4.75 -4.78
N PRO A 49 -6.68 4.38 -5.73
CA PRO A 49 -7.83 5.21 -6.06
C PRO A 49 -8.68 5.54 -4.82
N GLU A 50 -9.14 6.79 -4.70
CA GLU A 50 -9.84 7.29 -3.50
C GLU A 50 -11.03 6.42 -3.08
N LYS A 51 -11.78 5.87 -4.04
CA LYS A 51 -12.90 4.95 -3.79
C LYS A 51 -12.51 3.65 -3.06
N PHE A 52 -11.23 3.29 -3.06
CA PHE A 52 -10.70 2.08 -2.42
C PHE A 52 -9.72 2.40 -1.29
N ARG A 53 -9.55 3.69 -0.95
CA ARG A 53 -8.59 4.17 0.03
C ARG A 53 -9.35 4.80 1.21
N PRO A 54 -9.14 4.34 2.45
CA PRO A 54 -8.31 3.21 2.87
C PRO A 54 -8.84 1.87 2.35
N LEU A 55 -7.95 0.88 2.26
CA LEU A 55 -8.33 -0.45 1.80
C LEU A 55 -9.36 -1.08 2.76
N PRO A 56 -10.56 -1.46 2.29
CA PRO A 56 -11.61 -1.98 3.17
C PRO A 56 -11.21 -3.33 3.77
N ASN A 57 -11.75 -3.62 4.96
CA ASN A 57 -11.53 -4.85 5.75
C ASN A 57 -10.05 -5.11 6.10
N ARG A 58 -9.26 -4.05 6.20
CA ARG A 58 -7.83 -4.05 6.50
C ARG A 58 -7.50 -2.89 7.42
N GLU A 59 -6.58 -3.12 8.33
CA GLU A 59 -5.93 -2.03 9.06
C GLU A 59 -4.88 -1.43 8.13
N ASN A 60 -5.00 -0.13 7.84
CA ASN A 60 -4.11 0.54 6.91
C ASN A 60 -3.06 1.31 7.71
N ALA A 61 -1.79 1.13 7.37
CA ALA A 61 -0.66 1.86 7.94
C ALA A 61 0.13 2.54 6.82
N VAL A 62 0.42 3.83 7.01
CA VAL A 62 1.15 4.66 6.05
C VAL A 62 2.47 5.09 6.69
N LEU A 63 3.57 4.66 6.08
CA LEU A 63 4.92 5.07 6.45
C LEU A 63 5.34 6.29 5.63
N THR A 64 5.75 7.35 6.33
CA THR A 64 6.18 8.61 5.69
C THR A 64 7.18 9.34 6.55
N HIS A 65 8.13 10.05 5.95
CA HIS A 65 9.00 10.98 6.68
C HIS A 65 8.42 12.41 6.71
N GLN A 66 7.28 12.64 6.06
CA GLN A 66 6.62 13.95 6.02
C GLN A 66 5.87 14.18 7.33
N ILE A 67 6.45 14.99 8.21
CA ILE A 67 5.82 15.41 9.46
C ILE A 67 4.52 16.16 9.17
N GLY A 68 3.47 15.85 9.94
CA GLY A 68 2.15 16.44 9.78
C GLY A 68 1.31 15.83 8.65
N TYR A 69 1.79 14.79 7.97
CA TYR A 69 0.98 14.06 6.99
C TYR A 69 -0.24 13.42 7.65
N GLN A 70 -1.39 13.53 6.99
CA GLN A 70 -2.67 13.00 7.46
C GLN A 70 -3.22 12.02 6.43
N ALA A 71 -3.59 10.83 6.89
CA ALA A 71 -4.29 9.83 6.10
C ALA A 71 -5.53 9.37 6.87
N PRO A 72 -6.69 10.03 6.68
CA PRO A 72 -7.92 9.64 7.37
C PRO A 72 -8.25 8.16 7.16
N GLY A 73 -8.51 7.44 8.26
CA GLY A 73 -8.79 6.01 8.25
C GLY A 73 -7.56 5.09 8.10
N ALA A 74 -6.35 5.64 8.18
CA ALA A 74 -5.10 4.89 8.28
C ALA A 74 -4.23 5.42 9.43
N HIS A 75 -3.41 4.54 10.01
CA HIS A 75 -2.39 4.92 10.98
C HIS A 75 -1.16 5.48 10.26
N VAL A 76 -0.60 6.58 10.75
CA VAL A 76 0.60 7.20 10.16
C VAL A 76 1.79 6.98 11.08
N PHE A 77 2.88 6.46 10.52
CA PHE A 77 4.13 6.19 11.22
C PHE A 77 5.29 6.90 10.55
N PHE A 78 6.31 7.26 11.32
CA PHE A 78 7.47 8.01 10.82
C PHE A 78 8.74 7.18 10.69
N SER A 79 8.73 5.94 11.18
CA SER A 79 9.78 4.95 10.95
C SER A 79 9.21 3.54 10.82
N LEU A 80 9.95 2.66 10.17
CA LEU A 80 9.55 1.25 10.05
C LEU A 80 9.50 0.59 11.43
N THR A 81 10.43 0.92 12.33
CA THR A 81 10.51 0.35 13.68
C THR A 81 9.29 0.69 14.52
N GLU A 82 8.69 1.87 14.37
CA GLU A 82 7.43 2.24 15.04
C GLU A 82 6.22 1.47 14.53
N CYS A 83 6.31 0.92 13.31
CA CYS A 83 5.21 0.27 12.62
C CYS A 83 5.21 -1.26 12.81
N LEU A 84 6.30 -1.83 13.32
CA LEU A 84 6.52 -3.26 13.58
C LEU A 84 6.14 -3.64 15.01
#